data_AF-A0A931YMZ7-F1
#
_entry.id   AF-A0A931YMZ7-F1
#
_cell.length_a   1.000
_cell.length_b   1.000
_cell.length_c   1.000
_cell.angle_alpha   90.00
_cell.angle_beta   90.00
_cell.angle_gamma   90.00
#
_symmetry.space_group_name_H-M   'P 1'
#
loop_
_entity.id
_entity.type
_entity.pdbx_description
1 polymer ?
#
loop_
_entity_poly.entity_id
_entity_poly.type
_entity_poly.pdbx_seq_one_letter_code
_entity_poly.pdbx_strand_id
1 'polypeptide(L)'
;MAVPPRLLRFLDQQHVAYHVVPHRTVYTAFDLATTLHVDVRHVAKALLVRADRQYVLAVVPAHARVDMAKLGKLVHARVVTIAPEAAIRKLRVLPGTMPPFGSFLGVSVVMDRSLTKVRAMIVRAGSSTDSVRISVRDFMRVESPTVGAFVVRGNVPAASRVGSRRVVAKRAKPVAPKRGRTNARQSSRRTPRKTARR
;
A
#
# COMPACT_ATOMS: atom_id res chain seq x y z
N MET A 1 9.63 0.52 12.72
CA MET A 1 10.77 0.18 11.84
C MET A 1 10.32 0.42 10.43
N ALA A 2 11.12 1.05 9.57
CA ALA A 2 10.74 1.35 8.18
C ALA A 2 10.41 0.10 7.34
N VAL A 3 9.77 0.30 6.18
CA VAL A 3 9.51 -0.78 5.20
C VAL A 3 10.83 -1.49 4.85
N PRO A 4 10.90 -2.83 4.89
CA PRO A 4 12.13 -3.57 4.57
C PRO A 4 12.61 -3.28 3.13
N PRO A 5 13.90 -2.98 2.91
CA PRO A 5 14.44 -2.68 1.58
C PRO A 5 14.25 -3.81 0.56
N ARG A 6 14.19 -5.07 1.03
CA ARG A 6 13.93 -6.24 0.16
C ARG A 6 12.55 -6.17 -0.50
N LEU A 7 11.54 -5.68 0.22
CA LEU A 7 10.19 -5.55 -0.32
C LEU A 7 10.12 -4.41 -1.33
N LEU A 8 10.75 -3.27 -1.06
CA LEU A 8 10.78 -2.14 -2.00
C LEU A 8 11.45 -2.55 -3.32
N ARG A 9 12.62 -3.22 -3.24
CA ARG A 9 13.31 -3.73 -4.43
C ARG A 9 12.46 -4.72 -5.22
N PHE A 10 11.70 -5.59 -4.54
CA PHE A 10 10.76 -6.48 -5.21
C PHE A 10 9.69 -5.69 -5.97
N LEU A 11 9.10 -4.66 -5.36
CA LEU A 11 8.10 -3.82 -6.04
C LEU A 11 8.68 -3.06 -7.24
N ASP A 12 9.91 -2.56 -7.11
CA ASP A 12 10.64 -1.89 -8.19
C ASP A 12 10.88 -2.88 -9.35
N GLN A 13 11.34 -4.10 -9.06
CA GLN A 13 11.57 -5.15 -10.06
C GLN A 13 10.30 -5.61 -10.78
N GLN A 14 9.16 -5.60 -10.09
CA GLN A 14 7.85 -5.94 -10.67
C GLN A 14 7.16 -4.75 -11.35
N HIS A 15 7.85 -3.61 -11.45
CA HIS A 15 7.34 -2.36 -12.02
C HIS A 15 5.99 -1.94 -11.41
N VAL A 16 5.86 -2.09 -10.09
CA VAL A 16 4.67 -1.68 -9.35
C VAL A 16 4.88 -0.25 -8.85
N ALA A 17 4.03 0.68 -9.26
CA ALA A 17 4.02 2.00 -8.66
C ALA A 17 3.49 1.92 -7.23
N TYR A 18 4.27 2.41 -6.28
CA TYR A 18 3.89 2.43 -4.87
C TYR A 18 4.14 3.78 -4.21
N HIS A 19 3.38 4.05 -3.16
CA HIS A 19 3.63 5.16 -2.25
C HIS A 19 3.79 4.62 -0.83
N VAL A 20 4.91 4.90 -0.20
CA VAL A 20 5.09 4.63 1.23
C VAL A 20 4.24 5.63 2.02
N VAL A 21 3.41 5.10 2.91
CA VAL A 21 2.48 5.87 3.74
C VAL A 21 2.92 5.70 5.20
N PRO A 22 3.62 6.69 5.77
CA PRO A 22 4.01 6.65 7.17
C PRO A 22 2.79 6.85 8.07
N HIS A 23 2.80 6.21 9.24
CA HIS A 23 1.75 6.33 10.26
C HIS A 23 2.31 6.04 11.65
N ARG A 24 1.55 6.38 12.70
CA ARG A 24 1.87 5.95 14.07
C ARG A 24 1.88 4.42 14.16
N THR A 25 2.56 3.86 15.16
CA THR A 25 2.50 2.42 15.40
C THR A 25 1.05 1.98 15.59
N VAL A 26 0.58 1.11 14.71
CA VAL A 26 -0.79 0.59 14.73
C VAL A 26 -0.77 -0.93 14.68
N TYR A 27 -1.61 -1.54 15.51
CA TYR A 27 -1.68 -2.99 15.64
C TYR A 27 -2.85 -3.56 14.82
N THR A 28 -3.91 -2.78 14.65
CA THR A 28 -5.09 -3.17 13.86
C THR A 28 -5.21 -2.40 12.55
N ALA A 29 -5.86 -3.02 11.56
CA ALA A 29 -6.13 -2.36 10.28
C ALA A 29 -7.17 -1.22 10.40
N PHE A 30 -7.98 -1.21 11.45
CA PHE A 30 -8.90 -0.11 11.76
C PHE A 30 -8.14 1.11 12.29
N ASP A 31 -7.17 0.90 13.17
CA ASP A 31 -6.31 1.98 13.67
C ASP A 31 -5.50 2.59 12.53
N LEU A 32 -5.04 1.76 11.59
CA LEU A 32 -4.40 2.22 10.36
C LEU A 32 -5.33 3.11 9.53
N ALA A 33 -6.55 2.63 9.23
CA ALA A 33 -7.52 3.40 8.46
C ALA A 33 -7.84 4.75 9.13
N THR A 34 -8.00 4.74 10.46
CA THR A 34 -8.27 5.92 11.27
C THR A 34 -7.12 6.91 11.25
N THR A 35 -5.89 6.42 11.43
CA THR A 35 -4.66 7.26 11.41
C THR A 35 -4.47 7.92 10.06
N LEU A 36 -4.83 7.23 8.98
CA LEU A 36 -4.70 7.72 7.61
C LEU A 36 -5.91 8.52 7.12
N HIS A 37 -6.97 8.63 7.93
CA HIS A 37 -8.26 9.23 7.56
C HIS A 37 -8.82 8.66 6.24
N VAL A 38 -8.66 7.35 6.04
CA VAL A 38 -9.18 6.64 4.87
C VAL A 38 -10.30 5.69 5.24
N ASP A 39 -11.20 5.45 4.29
CA ASP A 39 -12.20 4.40 4.45
C ASP A 39 -11.51 3.03 4.57
N VAL A 40 -11.90 2.27 5.59
CA VAL A 40 -11.37 0.93 5.89
C VAL A 40 -11.53 -0.08 4.73
N ARG A 41 -12.42 0.19 3.78
CA ARG A 41 -12.56 -0.57 2.52
C ARG A 41 -11.33 -0.45 1.61
N HIS A 42 -10.55 0.62 1.73
CA HIS A 42 -9.29 0.80 1.01
C HIS A 42 -8.10 0.19 1.72
N VAL A 43 -8.26 -0.35 2.93
CA VAL A 43 -7.19 -1.03 3.65
C VAL A 43 -7.38 -2.53 3.44
N ALA A 44 -6.35 -3.22 2.95
CA ALA A 44 -6.34 -4.67 2.83
C ALA A 44 -5.37 -5.28 3.84
N LYS A 45 -5.74 -6.45 4.35
CA LYS A 45 -4.92 -7.27 5.24
C LYS A 45 -4.64 -8.62 4.57
N ALA A 46 -3.45 -9.14 4.82
CA ALA A 46 -3.04 -10.46 4.37
C ALA A 46 -2.97 -11.43 5.55
N LEU A 47 -3.51 -12.62 5.36
CA LEU A 47 -3.51 -13.71 6.33
C LEU A 47 -2.87 -14.94 5.69
N LEU A 48 -1.86 -15.50 6.34
CA LEU A 48 -1.32 -16.78 5.93
C LEU A 48 -2.28 -17.88 6.40
N VAL A 49 -2.78 -18.67 5.46
CA VAL A 49 -3.75 -19.72 5.70
C VAL A 49 -3.14 -21.05 5.28
N ARG A 50 -3.26 -22.05 6.13
CA ARG A 50 -2.95 -23.43 5.79
C ARG A 50 -4.18 -24.07 5.17
N ALA A 51 -4.06 -24.50 3.92
CA ALA A 51 -5.05 -25.23 3.16
C ALA A 51 -4.51 -26.65 2.93
N ASP A 52 -4.99 -27.62 3.70
CA ASP A 52 -4.46 -28.98 3.78
C ASP A 52 -2.93 -29.03 4.05
N ARG A 53 -2.15 -29.33 3.01
CA ARG A 53 -0.68 -29.43 3.06
C ARG A 53 0.05 -28.20 2.52
N GLN A 54 -0.68 -27.20 2.02
CA GLN A 54 -0.11 -26.02 1.39
C GLN A 54 -0.46 -24.75 2.16
N TYR A 55 0.33 -23.70 1.94
CA TYR A 55 0.03 -22.36 2.45
C TYR A 55 -0.46 -21.47 1.33
N VAL A 56 -1.51 -20.72 1.60
CA VAL A 56 -2.08 -19.71 0.71
C VAL A 56 -2.15 -18.38 1.45
N LEU A 57 -1.96 -17.29 0.73
CA LEU A 57 -2.04 -15.93 1.26
C LEU A 57 -3.42 -15.36 0.94
N ALA A 58 -4.27 -15.21 1.96
CA ALA A 58 -5.60 -14.64 1.82
C ALA A 58 -5.57 -13.12 2.01
N VAL A 59 -5.88 -12.39 0.93
CA VAL A 59 -5.92 -10.92 0.89
C VAL A 59 -7.36 -10.45 0.91
N VAL A 60 -7.73 -9.74 1.97
CA VAL A 60 -9.11 -9.34 2.26
C VAL A 60 -9.19 -7.89 2.74
N PRO A 61 -10.33 -7.21 2.62
CA PRO A 61 -10.52 -5.91 3.23
C PRO A 61 -10.35 -5.97 4.75
N ALA A 62 -9.83 -4.89 5.33
CA ALA A 62 -9.57 -4.77 6.76
C ALA A 62 -10.81 -5.03 7.64
N HIS A 63 -11.97 -4.55 7.19
CA HIS A 63 -13.25 -4.65 7.89
C HIS A 63 -13.95 -6.02 7.74
N ALA A 64 -13.40 -6.93 6.93
CA ALA A 64 -14.00 -8.23 6.67
C ALA A 64 -13.30 -9.34 7.47
N ARG A 65 -14.00 -10.47 7.66
CA ARG A 65 -13.43 -11.71 8.22
C ARG A 65 -13.46 -12.80 7.16
N VAL A 66 -12.42 -13.63 7.13
CA VAL A 66 -12.35 -14.79 6.24
C VAL A 66 -13.38 -15.83 6.69
N ASP A 67 -14.22 -16.26 5.76
CA ASP A 67 -15.08 -17.42 5.88
C ASP A 67 -14.28 -18.65 5.43
N MET A 68 -13.81 -19.44 6.39
CA MET A 68 -12.92 -20.58 6.12
C MET A 68 -13.59 -21.65 5.24
N ALA A 69 -14.91 -21.82 5.36
CA ALA A 69 -15.64 -22.77 4.54
C ALA A 69 -15.71 -22.33 3.08
N LYS A 70 -16.00 -21.04 2.82
CA LYS A 70 -15.96 -20.49 1.46
C LYS A 70 -14.55 -20.47 0.88
N LEU A 71 -13.56 -20.16 1.71
CA LEU A 71 -12.16 -20.19 1.30
C LEU A 71 -11.74 -21.60 0.90
N GLY A 72 -12.08 -22.62 1.69
CA GLY A 72 -11.80 -24.03 1.37
C GLY A 72 -12.41 -24.46 0.04
N LYS A 73 -13.66 -24.06 -0.23
CA LYS A 73 -14.28 -24.30 -1.54
C LYS A 73 -13.54 -23.62 -2.68
N LEU A 74 -13.06 -22.38 -2.49
CA LEU A 74 -12.34 -21.61 -3.51
C LEU A 74 -10.97 -22.22 -3.85
N VAL A 75 -10.27 -22.76 -2.86
CA VAL A 75 -8.93 -23.35 -3.04
C VAL A 75 -8.95 -24.88 -3.16
N HIS A 76 -10.14 -25.47 -3.24
CA HIS A 76 -10.35 -26.92 -3.31
C HIS A 76 -9.68 -27.71 -2.16
N ALA A 77 -9.67 -27.15 -0.95
CA ALA A 77 -9.09 -27.77 0.24
C ALA A 77 -10.16 -28.29 1.20
N ARG A 78 -9.85 -29.39 1.89
CA ARG A 78 -10.74 -30.01 2.88
C ARG A 78 -10.64 -29.32 4.23
N VAL A 79 -9.42 -29.01 4.67
CA VAL A 79 -9.13 -28.38 5.95
C VAL A 79 -8.44 -27.04 5.72
N VAL A 80 -9.04 -25.98 6.26
CA VAL A 80 -8.52 -24.62 6.15
C VAL A 80 -8.41 -23.99 7.52
N THR A 81 -7.21 -23.59 7.91
CA THR A 81 -6.92 -22.96 9.21
C THR A 81 -5.96 -21.79 9.07
N ILE A 82 -5.98 -20.84 9.99
CA ILE A 82 -4.99 -19.77 10.02
C ILE A 82 -3.64 -20.39 10.39
N ALA A 83 -2.59 -20.01 9.66
CA ALA A 83 -1.24 -20.48 9.94
C ALA A 83 -0.76 -19.94 11.30
N PRO A 84 -0.07 -20.76 12.10
CA PRO A 84 0.50 -20.28 13.37
C PRO A 84 1.60 -19.25 13.11
N GLU A 85 1.87 -18.38 14.09
CA GLU A 85 2.93 -17.36 13.97
C GLU A 85 4.31 -17.97 13.66
N ALA A 86 4.57 -19.19 14.12
CA ALA A 86 5.80 -19.91 13.80
C ALA A 86 6.00 -20.10 12.28
N ALA A 87 4.91 -20.31 11.52
CA ALA A 87 4.99 -20.39 10.06
C ALA A 87 5.29 -19.01 9.44
N ILE A 88 4.73 -17.94 9.99
CA ILE A 88 5.01 -16.56 9.56
C ILE A 88 6.49 -16.20 9.76
N ARG A 89 7.05 -16.58 10.92
CA ARG A 89 8.47 -16.33 11.22
C ARG A 89 9.42 -17.04 10.26
N LYS A 90 9.05 -18.22 9.75
CA LYS A 90 9.82 -18.93 8.70
C LYS A 90 9.89 -18.14 7.40
N LEU A 91 8.88 -17.31 7.11
CA LEU A 91 8.88 -16.38 5.97
C LEU A 91 9.67 -15.10 6.24
N ARG A 92 10.34 -14.98 7.40
CA ARG A 92 11.10 -13.79 7.83
C ARG A 92 10.26 -12.51 7.87
N VAL A 93 8.97 -12.66 8.16
CA VAL A 93 8.01 -11.56 8.33
C VAL A 93 7.64 -11.45 9.80
N LEU A 94 7.48 -10.22 10.30
CA LEU A 94 6.98 -10.02 11.66
C LEU A 94 5.47 -10.33 11.70
N PRO A 95 4.98 -11.09 12.69
CA PRO A 95 3.56 -11.30 12.89
C PRO A 95 2.80 -9.97 12.90
N GLY A 96 1.64 -9.97 12.23
CA GLY A 96 0.86 -8.76 12.01
C GLY A 96 1.30 -7.96 10.79
N THR A 97 2.59 -7.77 10.50
CA THR A 97 3.05 -6.89 9.40
C THR A 97 3.03 -7.53 8.01
N MET A 98 2.27 -8.63 7.85
CA MET A 98 2.24 -9.47 6.66
C MET A 98 1.98 -8.66 5.37
N PRO A 99 2.94 -8.64 4.42
CA PRO A 99 2.71 -8.07 3.10
C PRO A 99 1.82 -8.99 2.26
N PRO A 100 0.97 -8.45 1.38
CA PRO A 100 0.04 -9.23 0.56
C PRO A 100 0.67 -9.83 -0.71
N PHE A 101 1.99 -9.89 -0.80
CA PHE A 101 2.70 -10.32 -2.01
C PHE A 101 3.14 -11.78 -1.85
N GLY A 102 2.37 -12.70 -2.43
CA GLY A 102 2.66 -14.13 -2.38
C GLY A 102 3.89 -14.49 -3.21
N SER A 103 4.09 -13.83 -4.36
CA SER A 103 5.29 -14.00 -5.19
C SER A 103 6.58 -13.62 -4.45
N PHE A 104 6.52 -12.63 -3.55
CA PHE A 104 7.62 -12.28 -2.65
C PHE A 104 7.85 -13.32 -1.54
N LEU A 105 6.79 -14.00 -1.10
CA LEU A 105 6.80 -14.96 0.00
C LEU A 105 6.91 -16.43 -0.45
N GLY A 106 6.83 -16.71 -1.75
CA GLY A 106 6.81 -18.06 -2.32
C GLY A 106 5.50 -18.82 -2.04
N VAL A 107 4.37 -18.12 -1.92
CA VAL A 107 3.04 -18.71 -1.67
C VAL A 107 2.01 -18.20 -2.68
N SER A 108 0.99 -19.01 -2.98
CA SER A 108 -0.10 -18.57 -3.86
C SER A 108 -1.01 -17.55 -3.16
N VAL A 109 -1.63 -16.67 -3.94
CA VAL A 109 -2.50 -15.61 -3.42
C VAL A 109 -3.95 -15.85 -3.78
N VAL A 110 -4.83 -15.67 -2.80
CA VAL A 110 -6.27 -15.58 -2.99
C VAL A 110 -6.76 -14.22 -2.54
N MET A 111 -7.61 -13.59 -3.34
CA MET A 111 -8.05 -12.20 -3.12
C MET A 111 -9.56 -12.10 -3.08
N ASP A 112 -10.10 -11.43 -2.06
CA ASP A 112 -11.54 -11.23 -1.99
C ASP A 112 -12.03 -10.27 -3.09
N ARG A 113 -13.13 -10.67 -3.74
CA ARG A 113 -13.73 -9.95 -4.86
C ARG A 113 -14.10 -8.51 -4.53
N SER A 114 -14.38 -8.17 -3.27
CA SER A 114 -14.71 -6.78 -2.93
C SER A 114 -13.55 -5.80 -3.15
N LEU A 115 -12.30 -6.27 -3.08
CA LEU A 115 -11.12 -5.44 -3.33
C LEU A 115 -10.94 -5.08 -4.81
N THR A 116 -11.51 -5.84 -5.74
CA THR A 116 -11.45 -5.50 -7.18
C THR A 116 -12.26 -4.25 -7.53
N LYS A 117 -13.13 -3.80 -6.61
CA LYS A 117 -13.97 -2.61 -6.77
C LYS A 117 -13.27 -1.30 -6.39
N VAL A 118 -12.12 -1.37 -5.72
CA VAL A 118 -11.34 -0.18 -5.34
C VAL A 118 -10.16 0.01 -6.29
N ARG A 119 -9.82 1.27 -6.60
CA ARG A 119 -8.71 1.57 -7.53
C ARG A 119 -7.35 1.28 -6.93
N ALA A 120 -7.21 1.55 -5.62
CA ALA A 120 -5.97 1.39 -4.89
C ALA A 120 -6.27 0.92 -3.48
N MET A 121 -5.33 0.19 -2.91
CA MET A 121 -5.39 -0.32 -1.55
C MET A 121 -4.13 0.02 -0.77
N ILE A 122 -4.29 0.20 0.53
CA ILE A 122 -3.23 0.37 1.51
C ILE A 122 -3.02 -0.96 2.20
N VAL A 123 -1.77 -1.41 2.20
CA VAL A 123 -1.40 -2.74 2.67
C VAL A 123 -0.22 -2.63 3.63
N ARG A 124 -0.16 -3.54 4.60
CA ARG A 124 1.03 -3.66 5.45
C ARG A 124 2.21 -4.13 4.61
N ALA A 125 3.40 -3.70 5.00
CA ALA A 125 4.61 -3.86 4.18
C ALA A 125 5.81 -4.28 5.04
N GLY A 126 5.63 -5.23 5.96
CA GLY A 126 6.71 -5.68 6.86
C GLY A 126 7.06 -4.69 7.99
N SER A 127 6.37 -3.56 8.09
CA SER A 127 6.54 -2.51 9.08
C SER A 127 5.30 -2.33 9.96
N SER A 128 5.51 -1.86 11.20
CA SER A 128 4.45 -1.42 12.13
C SER A 128 4.18 0.08 12.08
N THR A 129 5.06 0.85 11.41
CA THR A 129 5.03 2.33 11.31
C THR A 129 4.79 2.81 9.88
N ASP A 130 4.82 1.92 8.90
CA ASP A 130 4.74 2.25 7.50
C ASP A 130 3.90 1.21 6.77
N SER A 131 3.03 1.72 5.91
CA SER A 131 2.23 0.92 4.98
C SER A 131 2.56 1.36 3.56
N VAL A 132 2.11 0.59 2.58
CA VAL A 132 2.31 0.92 1.18
C VAL A 132 0.95 1.01 0.50
N ARG A 133 0.76 2.07 -0.28
CA ARG A 133 -0.39 2.23 -1.16
C ARG A 133 -0.01 1.80 -2.58
N ILE A 134 -0.78 0.88 -3.13
CA ILE A 134 -0.61 0.34 -4.49
C ILE A 134 -1.93 0.34 -5.25
N SER A 135 -1.83 0.35 -6.58
CA SER A 135 -2.96 0.06 -7.47
C SER A 135 -3.42 -1.39 -7.33
N VAL A 136 -4.72 -1.62 -7.25
CA VAL A 136 -5.28 -2.99 -7.28
C VAL A 136 -4.99 -3.66 -8.62
N ARG A 137 -4.97 -2.89 -9.72
CA ARG A 137 -4.65 -3.41 -11.05
C ARG A 137 -3.22 -3.93 -11.12
N ASP A 138 -2.25 -3.19 -10.57
CA ASP A 138 -0.85 -3.63 -10.56
C ASP A 138 -0.65 -4.83 -9.64
N PHE A 139 -1.33 -4.83 -8.49
CA PHE A 139 -1.34 -5.97 -7.58
C PHE A 139 -1.84 -7.25 -8.29
N MET A 140 -2.98 -7.18 -8.98
CA MET A 140 -3.52 -8.32 -9.71
C MET A 140 -2.63 -8.77 -10.86
N ARG A 141 -1.93 -7.85 -11.54
CA ARG A 141 -0.96 -8.18 -12.59
C ARG A 141 0.22 -8.98 -12.05
N VAL A 142 0.77 -8.57 -10.91
CA VAL A 142 1.96 -9.20 -10.32
C VAL A 142 1.65 -10.51 -9.62
N GLU A 143 0.57 -10.54 -8.83
CA GLU A 143 0.25 -11.70 -8.01
C GLU A 143 -0.65 -12.73 -8.71
N SER A 144 -1.30 -12.35 -9.82
CA SER A 144 -2.29 -13.18 -10.54
C SER A 144 -3.21 -13.98 -9.59
N PRO A 145 -3.88 -13.32 -8.62
CA PRO A 145 -4.53 -14.01 -7.52
C PRO A 145 -5.80 -14.74 -7.97
N THR A 146 -6.12 -15.85 -7.30
CA THR A 146 -7.45 -16.46 -7.42
C THR A 146 -8.48 -15.58 -6.73
N VAL A 147 -9.41 -15.01 -7.51
CA VAL A 147 -10.41 -14.07 -7.00
C VAL A 147 -11.71 -14.80 -6.64
N GLY A 148 -12.17 -14.64 -5.40
CA GLY A 148 -13.42 -15.25 -4.95
C GLY A 148 -14.15 -14.42 -3.90
N ALA A 149 -15.40 -14.77 -3.61
CA ALA A 149 -16.15 -14.18 -2.51
C ALA A 149 -16.07 -15.14 -1.31
N PHE A 150 -15.17 -14.84 -0.37
CA PHE A 150 -14.89 -15.72 0.77
C PHE A 150 -14.80 -14.96 2.09
N VAL A 151 -15.42 -13.78 2.15
CA VAL A 151 -15.47 -12.98 3.37
C VAL A 151 -16.90 -12.79 3.87
N VAL A 152 -17.01 -12.55 5.17
CA VAL A 152 -18.21 -12.06 5.84
C VAL A 152 -17.92 -10.71 6.49
N ARG A 153 -18.96 -9.92 6.75
CA ARG A 153 -18.81 -8.67 7.51
C ARG A 153 -18.20 -8.99 8.88
N GLY A 154 -17.07 -8.36 9.21
CA GLY A 154 -16.51 -8.43 10.54
C GLY A 154 -17.23 -7.46 11.48
N ASN A 155 -17.27 -7.77 12.77
CA ASN A 155 -17.63 -6.76 13.77
C ASN A 155 -16.59 -5.64 13.73
N VAL A 156 -17.06 -4.44 13.41
CA VAL A 156 -16.28 -3.21 13.45
C VAL A 156 -16.27 -2.73 14.90
N PRO A 157 -15.11 -2.47 15.53
CA PRO A 157 -15.06 -1.83 16.83
C PRO A 157 -15.78 -0.46 16.77
N ALA A 158 -16.69 -0.21 17.72
CA ALA A 158 -17.60 0.94 17.74
C ALA A 158 -16.91 2.32 17.61
N ALA A 159 -15.63 2.41 17.95
CA ALA A 159 -14.82 3.64 17.94
C ALA A 159 -14.46 4.19 16.54
N SER A 160 -14.83 3.52 15.44
CA SER A 160 -14.37 3.86 14.08
C SER A 160 -15.46 4.43 13.15
N ARG A 161 -16.63 4.82 13.68
CA ARG A 161 -17.68 5.53 12.93
C ARG A 161 -17.34 7.00 12.72
N VAL A 162 -16.29 7.32 11.97
CA VAL A 162 -16.01 8.71 11.55
C VAL A 162 -16.42 8.89 10.09
N GLY A 163 -17.40 9.79 9.90
CA GLY A 163 -18.03 10.09 8.62
C GLY A 163 -17.05 10.58 7.55
N SER A 164 -17.31 10.15 6.32
CA SER A 164 -16.49 10.41 5.14
C SER A 164 -16.52 11.89 4.76
N ARG A 165 -15.44 12.65 5.01
CA ARG A 165 -15.21 13.93 4.32
C ARG A 165 -14.32 13.68 3.10
N ARG A 166 -14.83 14.04 1.91
CA ARG A 166 -14.13 13.96 0.61
C ARG A 166 -12.86 14.82 0.66
N VAL A 167 -11.68 14.21 0.60
CA VAL A 167 -10.42 14.94 0.42
C VAL A 167 -10.06 14.95 -1.06
N VAL A 168 -10.08 16.14 -1.65
CA VAL A 168 -9.70 16.41 -3.04
C VAL A 168 -8.18 16.26 -3.18
N ALA A 169 -7.74 15.43 -4.12
CA ALA A 169 -6.32 15.21 -4.43
C ALA A 169 -5.68 16.51 -4.97
N LYS A 170 -4.74 17.10 -4.24
CA LYS A 170 -3.87 18.16 -4.77
C LYS A 170 -2.75 17.53 -5.60
N ARG A 171 -2.75 17.83 -6.90
CA ARG A 171 -1.72 17.48 -7.88
C ARG A 171 -0.46 18.33 -7.60
N ALA A 172 0.70 17.70 -7.40
CA ALA A 172 1.96 18.42 -7.27
C ALA A 172 2.37 19.06 -8.61
N LYS A 173 2.87 20.31 -8.57
CA LYS A 173 3.37 21.04 -9.75
C LYS A 173 4.73 20.46 -10.20
N PRO A 174 5.00 20.39 -11.52
CA PRO A 174 6.29 19.94 -12.02
C PRO A 174 7.40 20.96 -11.72
N VAL A 175 8.53 20.47 -11.21
CA VAL A 175 9.76 21.25 -10.96
C VAL A 175 10.52 21.40 -12.28
N ALA A 176 10.76 22.64 -12.71
CA ALA A 176 11.51 22.97 -13.92
C ALA A 176 13.03 22.76 -13.75
N PRO A 177 13.78 22.42 -14.82
CA PRO A 177 15.22 22.19 -14.73
C PRO A 177 15.99 23.52 -14.67
N LYS A 178 16.98 23.58 -13.77
CA LYS A 178 17.90 24.74 -13.63
C LYS A 178 18.85 24.81 -14.83
N ARG A 179 18.72 25.83 -15.69
CA ARG A 179 19.73 26.20 -16.70
C ARG A 179 20.83 27.05 -16.07
N GLY A 180 22.08 26.75 -16.44
CA GLY A 180 23.31 27.36 -15.93
C GLY A 180 23.44 28.85 -16.25
N ARG A 181 24.16 29.55 -15.37
CA ARG A 181 24.54 30.96 -15.50
C ARG A 181 25.74 31.09 -16.43
N THR A 182 25.62 31.88 -17.49
CA THR A 182 26.76 32.49 -18.19
C THR A 182 26.66 34.02 -18.05
N ASN A 183 27.72 34.62 -17.51
CA ASN A 183 27.86 36.06 -17.31
C ASN A 183 28.24 36.73 -18.65
N ALA A 184 27.41 37.66 -19.13
CA ALA A 184 27.79 38.62 -20.16
C ALA A 184 27.83 40.03 -19.55
N ARG A 185 29.04 40.60 -19.54
CA ARG A 185 29.35 41.99 -19.21
C ARG A 185 28.59 42.94 -20.16
N GLN A 186 27.95 43.97 -19.62
CA GLN A 186 27.61 45.16 -20.39
C GLN A 186 28.13 46.42 -19.69
N SER A 187 28.94 47.15 -20.44
CA SER A 187 29.51 48.46 -20.17
C SER A 187 28.41 49.52 -20.20
N SER A 188 28.32 50.34 -19.16
CA SER A 188 27.51 51.56 -19.18
C SER A 188 28.41 52.76 -19.53
N ARG A 189 28.25 53.27 -20.75
CA ARG A 189 28.67 54.62 -21.13
C ARG A 189 27.83 55.62 -20.32
N ARG A 190 28.48 56.39 -19.45
CA ARG A 190 27.92 57.62 -18.86
C ARG A 190 28.37 58.81 -19.68
N THR A 191 27.42 59.55 -20.23
CA THR A 191 27.56 60.98 -20.54
C THR A 191 26.56 61.74 -19.68
N PRO A 192 26.91 62.96 -19.23
CA PRO A 192 25.88 63.98 -19.07
C PRO A 192 26.23 65.29 -19.78
N ARG A 193 25.25 65.72 -20.58
CA ARG A 193 24.72 67.07 -20.81
C ARG A 193 25.55 68.31 -20.40
N LYS A 194 25.82 69.13 -21.43
CA LYS A 194 25.52 70.57 -21.61
C LYS A 194 25.14 71.40 -20.38
N THR A 195 25.87 72.51 -20.19
CA THR A 195 25.45 73.95 -20.22
C THR A 195 26.67 74.77 -19.75
N ALA A 196 26.99 76.01 -20.15
CA ALA A 196 26.54 77.01 -21.13
C ALA A 196 27.56 78.18 -21.02
N ARG A 197 27.73 78.99 -22.08
CA ARG A 197 28.04 80.45 -22.13
C ARG A 197 29.15 80.99 -21.19
N ARG A 198 30.14 81.75 -21.64
CA ARG A 198 30.12 82.89 -22.56
C ARG A 198 31.57 83.27 -22.87
#